data_AF-A0A350YMF1-F1
#
_entry.id   AF-A0A350YMF1-F1
#
_cell.length_a   1.000
_cell.length_b   1.000
_cell.length_c   1.000
_cell.angle_alpha   90.00
_cell.angle_beta   90.00
_cell.angle_gamma   90.00
#
_symmetry.space_group_name_H-M   'P 1'
#
loop_
_entity.id
_entity.type
_entity.pdbx_description
1 polymer ?
#
loop_
_entity_poly.entity_id
_entity_poly.type
_entity_poly.pdbx_seq_one_letter_code
_entity_poly.pdbx_strand_id
1 'polypeptide(L)'
;MEKEIITAIAIGIGLSASCGFRVFVPMLIASIAARMNIFPDTEGFQWLATWPAIISFGTATAAEILAYYIPFVDNLLDTITTPLAVGGGTILLTSVLPIDNELLRWVSGFIFGGGAAATVQGGTVLTRLASSKFTAGTGNAVVATGEHAAAFGTSVLSLFIPLLISSVVIILIFYFIAKFGKRLFLKTRSD
;
A
#
# COMPACT_ATOMS: atom_id res chain seq x y z
N MET A 1 -16.29 -5.25 -20.46
CA MET A 1 -17.02 -4.60 -19.36
C MET A 1 -16.79 -5.28 -18.00
N GLU A 2 -17.42 -6.41 -17.67
CA GLU A 2 -17.23 -7.02 -16.32
C GLU A 2 -15.79 -7.45 -16.02
N LYS A 3 -15.11 -8.08 -16.98
CA LYS A 3 -13.72 -8.55 -16.81
C LYS A 3 -12.73 -7.40 -16.59
N GLU A 4 -12.91 -6.28 -17.32
CA GLU A 4 -12.04 -5.10 -17.20
C GLU A 4 -12.20 -4.41 -15.84
N ILE A 5 -13.42 -4.35 -15.32
CA ILE A 5 -13.71 -3.82 -13.98
C ILE A 5 -13.05 -4.69 -12.92
N ILE A 6 -13.18 -6.02 -13.02
CA ILE A 6 -12.56 -6.95 -12.06
C ILE A 6 -11.03 -6.79 -12.08
N THR A 7 -10.42 -6.68 -13.27
CA THR A 7 -8.98 -6.44 -13.38
C THR A 7 -8.58 -5.08 -12.80
N ALA A 8 -9.35 -4.02 -13.03
CA ALA A 8 -9.07 -2.70 -12.49
C ALA A 8 -9.10 -2.68 -10.96
N ILE A 9 -10.14 -3.26 -10.37
CA ILE A 9 -10.25 -3.40 -8.91
C ILE A 9 -9.11 -4.24 -8.34
N ALA A 10 -8.74 -5.33 -9.01
CA ALA A 10 -7.62 -6.17 -8.59
C ALA A 10 -6.26 -5.44 -8.65
N ILE A 11 -6.04 -4.60 -9.68
CA ILE A 11 -4.88 -3.69 -9.76
C ILE A 11 -4.90 -2.73 -8.56
N GLY A 12 -6.04 -2.09 -8.29
CA GLY A 12 -6.22 -1.17 -7.17
C GLY A 12 -5.91 -1.83 -5.83
N ILE A 13 -6.48 -3.00 -5.53
CA ILE A 13 -6.24 -3.73 -4.28
C ILE A 13 -4.76 -4.10 -4.12
N GLY A 14 -4.12 -4.60 -5.18
CA GLY A 14 -2.72 -4.98 -5.15
C GLY A 14 -1.79 -3.79 -4.89
N LEU A 15 -2.05 -2.67 -5.58
CA LEU A 15 -1.31 -1.42 -5.36
C LEU A 15 -1.59 -0.80 -3.99
N SER A 16 -2.83 -0.81 -3.50
CA SER A 16 -3.17 -0.34 -2.17
C SER A 16 -2.49 -1.16 -1.08
N ALA A 17 -2.44 -2.48 -1.21
CA ALA A 17 -1.70 -3.31 -0.27
C ALA A 17 -0.20 -3.03 -0.30
N SER A 18 0.36 -2.77 -1.48
CA SER A 18 1.77 -2.40 -1.61
C SER A 18 2.13 -1.07 -0.94
N CYS A 19 1.18 -0.13 -0.81
CA CYS A 19 1.35 1.09 -0.01
C CYS A 19 1.67 0.82 1.46
N GLY A 20 1.26 -0.34 2.00
CA GLY A 20 1.60 -0.74 3.37
C GLY A 20 3.00 -1.34 3.53
N PHE A 21 3.72 -1.60 2.44
CA PHE A 21 5.16 -1.86 2.52
C PHE A 21 5.93 -0.56 2.44
N ARG A 22 5.59 0.28 1.46
CA ARG A 22 6.16 1.61 1.21
C ARG A 22 5.15 2.47 0.51
N VAL A 23 5.05 3.75 0.89
CA VAL A 23 3.96 4.58 0.41
C VAL A 23 4.24 5.10 -0.98
N PHE A 24 5.47 5.58 -1.22
CA PHE A 24 5.77 6.36 -2.42
C PHE A 24 6.12 5.49 -3.63
N VAL A 25 6.77 4.34 -3.42
CA VAL A 25 7.07 3.35 -4.47
C VAL A 25 5.82 2.96 -5.31
N PRO A 26 4.72 2.47 -4.70
CA PRO A 26 3.52 2.12 -5.45
C PRO A 26 2.81 3.31 -6.09
N MET A 27 2.81 4.47 -5.43
CA MET A 27 2.24 5.69 -6.00
C MET A 27 3.00 6.12 -7.26
N LEU A 28 4.33 6.03 -7.25
CA LEU A 28 5.17 6.28 -8.41
C LEU A 28 4.88 5.29 -9.54
N ILE A 29 4.78 3.99 -9.22
CA ILE A 29 4.49 2.95 -10.21
C ILE A 29 3.10 3.14 -10.82
N ALA A 30 2.09 3.47 -10.00
CA ALA A 30 0.76 3.79 -10.48
C ALA A 30 0.75 5.03 -11.38
N SER A 31 1.47 6.10 -11.02
CA SER A 31 1.61 7.30 -11.85
C SER A 31 2.29 7.04 -13.19
N ILE A 32 3.36 6.23 -13.21
CA ILE A 32 4.03 5.83 -14.45
C ILE A 32 3.09 4.95 -15.30
N ALA A 33 2.39 3.99 -14.68
CA ALA A 33 1.46 3.12 -15.38
C ALA A 33 0.26 3.89 -15.97
N ALA A 34 -0.25 4.90 -15.25
CA ALA A 34 -1.27 5.82 -15.73
C ALA A 34 -0.77 6.64 -16.93
N ARG A 35 0.47 7.13 -16.88
CA ARG A 35 1.09 7.81 -18.04
C ARG A 35 1.23 6.92 -19.27
N MET A 36 1.50 5.63 -19.06
CA MET A 36 1.65 4.65 -20.13
C MET A 36 0.32 4.11 -20.65
N ASN A 37 -0.82 4.57 -20.11
CA ASN A 37 -2.17 4.05 -20.40
C ASN A 37 -2.31 2.54 -20.11
N ILE A 38 -1.52 2.03 -19.16
CA ILE A 38 -1.60 0.63 -18.67
C ILE A 38 -2.54 0.56 -17.45
N PHE A 39 -2.61 1.65 -16.69
CA PHE A 39 -3.46 1.75 -15.50
C PHE A 39 -4.88 2.19 -15.90
N PRO A 40 -5.93 1.50 -15.43
CA PRO A 40 -7.30 1.92 -15.66
C PRO A 40 -7.62 3.13 -14.77
N ASP A 41 -7.61 4.34 -15.32
CA ASP A 41 -7.94 5.55 -14.59
C ASP A 41 -9.42 5.93 -14.75
N THR A 42 -10.08 6.24 -13.62
CA THR A 42 -11.43 6.78 -13.58
C THR A 42 -11.40 8.32 -13.67
N GLU A 43 -12.48 8.92 -14.19
CA GLU A 43 -12.66 10.39 -14.19
C GLU A 43 -12.35 11.00 -12.81
N GLY A 44 -11.50 12.04 -12.83
CA GLY A 44 -10.99 12.73 -11.64
C GLY A 44 -9.59 12.31 -11.19
N PHE A 45 -9.03 11.21 -11.72
CA PHE A 45 -7.69 10.72 -11.32
C PHE A 45 -6.61 10.87 -12.40
N GLN A 46 -6.91 11.54 -13.52
CA GLN A 46 -5.96 11.83 -14.59
C GLN A 46 -4.72 12.62 -14.13
N TRP A 47 -4.82 13.34 -13.01
CA TRP A 47 -3.68 14.04 -12.42
C TRP A 47 -2.53 13.09 -12.05
N LEU A 48 -2.80 11.80 -11.76
CA LEU A 48 -1.78 10.78 -11.51
C LEU A 48 -0.86 10.56 -12.71
N ALA A 49 -1.38 10.75 -13.93
CA ALA A 49 -0.62 10.62 -15.17
C ALA A 49 0.18 11.88 -15.54
N THR A 50 0.20 12.92 -14.71
CA THR A 50 0.89 14.18 -15.04
C THR A 50 2.38 14.13 -14.68
N TRP A 51 3.22 14.88 -15.42
CA TRP A 51 4.64 15.00 -15.09
C TRP A 51 4.90 15.52 -13.67
N PRO A 52 4.17 16.53 -13.15
CA PRO A 52 4.29 16.95 -11.76
C PRO A 52 4.02 15.82 -10.76
N ALA A 53 3.04 14.94 -10.99
CA ALA A 53 2.77 13.80 -10.12
C ALA A 53 3.93 12.80 -10.14
N ILE A 54 4.41 12.42 -11.33
CA ILE A 54 5.54 11.50 -11.48
C ILE A 54 6.81 12.05 -10.83
N ILE A 55 7.12 13.32 -11.03
CA ILE A 55 8.29 13.97 -10.43
C ILE A 55 8.15 14.01 -8.90
N SER A 56 6.97 14.38 -8.39
CA SER A 56 6.70 14.44 -6.95
C SER A 56 6.79 13.07 -6.28
N PHE A 57 6.20 12.02 -6.87
CA PHE A 57 6.33 10.67 -6.33
C PHE A 57 7.73 10.10 -6.52
N GLY A 58 8.44 10.50 -7.59
CA GLY A 58 9.83 10.13 -7.83
C GLY A 58 10.77 10.70 -6.78
N THR A 59 10.65 12.00 -6.48
CA THR A 59 11.43 12.64 -5.42
C THR A 59 11.06 12.10 -4.04
N ALA A 60 9.77 11.87 -3.77
CA ALA A 60 9.32 11.28 -2.53
C ALA A 60 9.81 9.83 -2.35
N THR A 61 9.85 9.03 -3.42
CA THR A 61 10.40 7.67 -3.39
C THR A 61 11.92 7.68 -3.14
N ALA A 62 12.65 8.60 -3.78
CA ALA A 62 14.08 8.76 -3.52
C ALA A 62 14.34 9.19 -2.07
N ALA A 63 13.57 10.15 -1.55
CA ALA A 63 13.65 10.58 -0.17
C ALA A 63 13.30 9.45 0.80
N GLU A 64 12.26 8.66 0.51
CA GLU A 64 11.87 7.47 1.28
C GLU A 64 13.05 6.49 1.34
N ILE A 65 13.62 6.09 0.21
CA ILE A 65 14.76 5.15 0.19
C ILE A 65 15.94 5.70 1.02
N LEU A 66 16.32 6.96 0.82
CA LEU A 66 17.47 7.57 1.52
C LEU A 66 17.23 7.71 3.03
N ALA A 67 16.01 8.07 3.44
CA ALA A 67 15.66 8.31 4.84
C ALA A 67 15.82 7.05 5.70
N TYR A 68 15.61 5.85 5.16
CA TYR A 68 15.79 4.60 5.91
C TYR A 68 17.24 4.19 6.15
N TYR A 69 18.21 4.87 5.54
CA TYR A 69 19.63 4.66 5.84
C TYR A 69 20.16 5.63 6.91
N ILE A 70 19.39 6.64 7.32
CA ILE A 70 19.80 7.64 8.31
C ILE A 70 19.09 7.33 9.65
N PRO A 71 19.82 6.98 10.71
CA PRO A 71 19.25 6.79 12.05
C PRO A 71 18.51 8.06 12.51
N PHE A 72 17.43 7.92 13.28
CA PHE A 72 16.49 8.99 13.71
C PHE A 72 15.51 9.46 12.64
N VAL A 73 15.97 9.64 11.40
CA VAL A 73 15.09 10.06 10.29
C VAL A 73 14.08 8.95 9.98
N ASP A 74 14.52 7.70 10.07
CA ASP A 74 13.69 6.50 9.91
C ASP A 74 12.47 6.46 10.86
N ASN A 75 12.65 6.78 12.15
CA ASN A 75 11.56 6.77 13.14
C ASN A 75 10.53 7.88 12.92
N LEU A 76 10.99 9.07 12.52
CA LEU A 76 10.10 10.17 12.16
C LEU A 76 9.31 9.83 10.90
N LEU A 77 10.00 9.29 9.89
CA LEU A 77 9.38 8.87 8.65
C LEU A 77 8.33 7.79 8.90
N ASP A 78 8.63 6.75 9.70
CA ASP A 78 7.71 5.65 10.05
C ASP A 78 6.37 6.15 10.63
N THR A 79 6.43 7.21 11.45
CA THR A 79 5.24 7.83 12.07
C THR A 79 4.34 8.49 11.02
N ILE A 80 4.94 9.08 9.98
CA ILE A 80 4.23 9.79 8.92
C ILE A 80 3.81 8.81 7.80
N THR A 81 4.62 7.80 7.48
CA THR A 81 4.28 6.81 6.45
C THR A 81 3.09 5.96 6.83
N THR A 82 2.80 5.75 8.11
CA THR A 82 1.64 4.96 8.52
C THR A 82 0.30 5.57 8.07
N PRO A 83 -0.03 6.83 8.40
CA PRO A 83 -1.24 7.48 7.87
C PRO A 83 -1.15 7.72 6.36
N LEU A 84 0.04 8.00 5.82
CA LEU A 84 0.20 8.17 4.38
C LEU A 84 -0.02 6.86 3.59
N ALA A 85 0.32 5.70 4.15
CA ALA A 85 0.07 4.40 3.52
C ALA A 85 -1.43 4.16 3.34
N VAL A 86 -2.21 4.46 4.38
CA VAL A 86 -3.68 4.39 4.34
C VAL A 86 -4.23 5.39 3.32
N GLY A 87 -3.72 6.62 3.30
CA GLY A 87 -4.11 7.64 2.32
C GLY A 87 -3.79 7.23 0.89
N GLY A 88 -2.57 6.78 0.62
CA GLY A 88 -2.13 6.31 -0.70
C GLY A 88 -2.94 5.10 -1.15
N GLY A 89 -3.12 4.11 -0.29
CA GLY A 89 -3.95 2.94 -0.60
C GLY A 89 -5.41 3.29 -0.85
N THR A 90 -5.95 4.28 -0.15
CA THR A 90 -7.29 4.82 -0.42
C THR A 90 -7.36 5.43 -1.81
N ILE A 91 -6.43 6.34 -2.14
CA ILE A 91 -6.38 7.04 -3.43
C ILE A 91 -6.26 6.05 -4.59
N LEU A 92 -5.36 5.05 -4.49
CA LEU A 92 -5.12 4.08 -5.57
C LEU A 92 -6.29 3.14 -5.82
N LEU A 93 -7.08 2.80 -4.79
CA LEU A 93 -8.29 2.02 -5.03
C LEU A 93 -9.43 2.91 -5.54
N THR A 94 -9.62 4.10 -4.95
CA THR A 94 -10.63 5.06 -5.42
C THR A 94 -10.43 5.42 -6.89
N SER A 95 -9.18 5.48 -7.37
CA SER A 95 -8.86 5.83 -8.76
C SER A 95 -9.28 4.80 -9.80
N VAL A 96 -9.55 3.57 -9.40
CA VAL A 96 -9.96 2.46 -10.30
C VAL A 96 -11.40 2.01 -10.09
N LEU A 97 -12.09 2.53 -9.06
CA LEU A 97 -13.45 2.11 -8.73
C LEU A 97 -14.48 2.76 -9.68
N PRO A 98 -15.29 1.97 -10.41
CA PRO A 98 -16.34 2.49 -11.28
C PRO A 98 -17.62 2.74 -10.47
N ILE A 99 -17.57 3.69 -9.53
CA ILE A 99 -18.70 4.09 -8.69
C ILE A 99 -19.05 5.55 -8.99
N ASP A 100 -20.27 5.79 -9.46
CA ASP A 100 -20.73 7.15 -9.82
C ASP A 100 -20.93 8.05 -8.60
N ASN A 101 -21.36 7.47 -7.48
CA ASN A 101 -21.54 8.21 -6.24
C ASN A 101 -20.17 8.49 -5.57
N GLU A 102 -19.79 9.76 -5.52
CA GLU A 102 -18.48 10.18 -5.02
C GLU A 102 -18.22 9.74 -3.56
N LEU A 103 -19.22 9.88 -2.68
CA LEU A 103 -19.09 9.49 -1.27
C LEU A 103 -18.83 7.97 -1.17
N LEU A 104 -19.64 7.16 -1.85
CA LEU A 104 -19.48 5.70 -1.85
C LEU A 104 -18.13 5.27 -2.47
N ARG A 105 -17.64 5.98 -3.49
CA ARG A 105 -16.34 5.73 -4.11
C ARG A 105 -15.19 5.96 -3.12
N TRP A 106 -15.22 7.06 -2.38
CA TRP A 106 -14.22 7.37 -1.37
C TRP A 106 -14.31 6.46 -0.15
N VAL A 107 -15.52 6.17 0.35
CA VAL A 107 -15.71 5.24 1.48
C VAL A 107 -15.25 3.84 1.12
N SER A 108 -15.55 3.35 -0.08
CA SER A 108 -15.09 2.05 -0.55
C SER A 108 -13.57 2.01 -0.70
N GLY A 109 -12.98 3.05 -1.30
CA GLY A 109 -11.52 3.18 -1.38
C GLY A 109 -10.85 3.19 -0.02
N PHE A 110 -11.43 3.90 0.95
CA PHE A 110 -10.88 3.98 2.31
C PHE A 110 -10.97 2.63 3.03
N ILE A 111 -12.12 1.97 2.97
CA ILE A 111 -12.35 0.69 3.65
C ILE A 111 -11.48 -0.42 3.04
N PHE A 112 -11.54 -0.59 1.71
CA PHE A 112 -10.87 -1.71 1.04
C PHE A 112 -9.41 -1.39 0.72
N GLY A 113 -9.12 -0.20 0.21
CA GLY A 113 -7.77 0.21 -0.18
C GLY A 113 -6.96 0.67 1.01
N GLY A 114 -7.49 1.63 1.77
CA GLY A 114 -6.88 2.09 3.03
C GLY A 114 -6.77 0.96 4.05
N GLY A 115 -7.79 0.11 4.18
CA GLY A 115 -7.75 -1.07 5.06
C GLY A 115 -6.72 -2.13 4.65
N ALA A 116 -6.56 -2.38 3.34
CA ALA A 116 -5.49 -3.25 2.83
C ALA A 116 -4.11 -2.70 3.17
N ALA A 117 -3.88 -1.41 2.90
CA ALA A 117 -2.64 -0.73 3.24
C ALA A 117 -2.35 -0.78 4.75
N ALA A 118 -3.35 -0.48 5.60
CA ALA A 118 -3.24 -0.52 7.05
C ALA A 118 -2.86 -1.91 7.58
N THR A 119 -3.45 -2.97 7.00
CA THR A 119 -3.17 -4.35 7.42
C THR A 119 -1.73 -4.74 7.11
N VAL A 120 -1.26 -4.41 5.89
CA VAL A 120 0.13 -4.68 5.49
C VAL A 120 1.11 -3.85 6.33
N GLN A 121 0.85 -2.55 6.48
CA GLN A 121 1.65 -1.64 7.30
C GLN A 121 1.75 -2.11 8.75
N GLY A 122 0.65 -2.60 9.33
CA GLY A 122 0.66 -3.19 10.68
C GLY A 122 1.61 -4.38 10.79
N GLY A 123 1.65 -5.25 9.76
CA GLY A 123 2.62 -6.35 9.68
C GLY A 123 4.06 -5.85 9.62
N THR A 124 4.32 -4.87 8.76
CA THR A 124 5.62 -4.22 8.58
C THR A 124 6.14 -3.64 9.91
N VAL A 125 5.32 -2.85 10.60
CA VAL A 125 5.66 -2.26 11.92
C VAL A 125 5.99 -3.36 12.95
N LEU A 126 5.23 -4.45 13.00
CA LEU A 126 5.52 -5.57 13.89
C LEU A 126 6.87 -6.25 13.57
N THR A 127 7.19 -6.43 12.29
CA THR A 127 8.47 -7.03 11.89
C THR A 127 9.68 -6.15 12.25
N ARG A 128 9.56 -4.83 12.05
CA ARG A 128 10.59 -3.85 12.44
C ARG A 128 10.76 -3.80 13.97
N LEU A 129 9.67 -3.80 14.73
CA LEU A 129 9.73 -3.85 16.20
C LEU A 129 10.41 -5.12 16.70
N ALA A 130 10.14 -6.27 16.09
CA ALA A 130 10.82 -7.52 16.41
C ALA A 130 12.31 -7.44 16.05
N SER A 131 12.64 -6.98 14.83
CA SER A 131 14.02 -6.79 14.38
C SER A 131 14.82 -5.89 15.32
N SER A 132 14.30 -4.71 15.68
CA SER A 132 14.95 -3.78 16.62
C SER A 132 15.23 -4.44 17.97
N LYS A 133 14.28 -5.22 18.51
CA LYS A 133 14.44 -5.90 19.81
C LYS A 133 15.46 -7.03 19.77
N PHE A 134 15.47 -7.85 18.71
CA PHE A 134 16.33 -9.05 18.65
C PHE A 134 17.73 -8.78 18.07
N THR A 135 17.90 -7.71 17.28
CA THR A 135 19.17 -7.42 16.57
C THR A 135 19.81 -6.09 16.99
N ALA A 136 19.31 -5.46 18.05
CA ALA A 136 19.72 -4.12 18.50
C ALA A 136 19.69 -3.06 17.37
N GLY A 137 18.76 -3.20 16.41
CA GLY A 137 18.58 -2.27 15.29
C GLY A 137 19.42 -2.56 14.04
N THR A 138 20.39 -3.46 14.10
CA THR A 138 21.25 -3.80 12.94
C THR A 138 20.49 -4.53 11.81
N GLY A 139 19.43 -5.27 12.16
CA GLY A 139 18.58 -5.97 11.19
C GLY A 139 17.61 -5.07 10.42
N ASN A 140 17.41 -3.81 10.85
CA ASN A 140 16.40 -2.93 10.24
C ASN A 140 16.74 -2.56 8.80
N ALA A 141 18.02 -2.46 8.44
CA ALA A 141 18.43 -2.20 7.06
C ALA A 141 18.02 -3.35 6.13
N VAL A 142 18.14 -4.60 6.59
CA VAL A 142 17.75 -5.79 5.82
C VAL A 142 16.23 -5.84 5.65
N VAL A 143 15.48 -5.59 6.74
CA VAL A 143 14.01 -5.53 6.70
C VAL A 143 13.54 -4.40 5.78
N ALA A 144 14.12 -3.21 5.87
CA ALA A 144 13.81 -2.08 5.01
C ALA A 144 14.08 -2.37 3.52
N THR A 145 15.18 -3.05 3.22
CA THR A 145 15.48 -3.49 1.85
C THR A 145 14.43 -4.49 1.35
N GLY A 146 14.02 -5.44 2.20
CA GLY A 146 12.95 -6.38 1.91
C GLY A 146 11.60 -5.70 1.68
N GLU A 147 11.25 -4.69 2.48
CA GLU A 147 10.04 -3.88 2.32
C GLU A 147 10.04 -3.13 0.98
N HIS A 148 11.16 -2.52 0.59
CA HIS A 148 11.28 -1.86 -0.72
C HIS A 148 11.13 -2.85 -1.88
N ALA A 149 11.79 -4.01 -1.79
CA ALA A 149 11.67 -5.06 -2.81
C ALA A 149 10.24 -5.60 -2.90
N ALA A 150 9.59 -5.81 -1.75
CA ALA A 150 8.19 -6.23 -1.68
C ALA A 150 7.27 -5.17 -2.28
N ALA A 151 7.43 -3.89 -1.92
CA ALA A 151 6.64 -2.78 -2.46
C ALA A 151 6.77 -2.69 -3.98
N PHE A 152 8.01 -2.68 -4.49
CA PHE A 152 8.26 -2.63 -5.93
C PHE A 152 7.70 -3.86 -6.65
N GLY A 153 8.02 -5.06 -6.16
CA GLY A 153 7.59 -6.32 -6.76
C GLY A 153 6.07 -6.48 -6.77
N THR A 154 5.41 -6.23 -5.63
CA THR A 154 3.94 -6.32 -5.55
C THR A 154 3.26 -5.26 -6.42
N SER A 155 3.78 -4.04 -6.49
CA SER A 155 3.24 -2.99 -7.35
C SER A 155 3.33 -3.35 -8.84
N VAL A 156 4.53 -3.75 -9.29
CA VAL A 156 4.76 -4.12 -10.69
C VAL A 156 3.95 -5.35 -11.06
N LEU A 157 3.98 -6.40 -10.23
CA LEU A 157 3.22 -7.62 -10.48
C LEU A 157 1.70 -7.38 -10.46
N SER A 158 1.21 -6.43 -9.65
CA SER A 158 -0.21 -6.06 -9.65
C SER A 158 -0.66 -5.51 -11.01
N LEU A 159 0.23 -4.87 -11.78
CA LEU A 159 -0.10 -4.38 -13.12
C LEU A 159 -0.15 -5.50 -14.16
N PHE A 160 0.75 -6.49 -14.07
CA PHE A 160 0.86 -7.55 -15.08
C PHE A 160 -0.03 -8.77 -14.80
N ILE A 161 -0.18 -9.14 -13.53
CA ILE A 161 -0.94 -10.32 -13.07
C ILE A 161 -1.88 -9.96 -11.90
N PRO A 162 -2.78 -8.97 -12.08
CA PRO A 162 -3.59 -8.40 -11.00
C PRO A 162 -4.41 -9.42 -10.22
N LEU A 163 -5.04 -10.38 -10.91
CA LEU A 163 -5.91 -11.36 -10.28
C LEU A 163 -5.15 -12.26 -9.30
N LEU A 164 -3.93 -12.68 -9.67
CA LEU A 164 -3.09 -13.52 -8.80
C LEU A 164 -2.68 -12.73 -7.56
N ILE A 165 -2.14 -11.51 -7.76
CA ILE A 165 -1.62 -10.69 -6.67
C ILE A 165 -2.74 -10.24 -5.73
N SER A 166 -3.85 -9.74 -6.26
CA SER A 166 -5.01 -9.38 -5.44
C SER A 166 -5.53 -10.57 -4.63
N SER A 167 -5.55 -11.78 -5.21
CA SER A 167 -5.98 -12.97 -4.49
C SER A 167 -5.04 -13.30 -3.32
N VAL A 168 -3.72 -13.26 -3.56
CA VAL A 168 -2.71 -13.47 -2.50
C VAL A 168 -2.84 -12.42 -1.41
N VAL A 169 -2.96 -11.14 -1.77
CA VAL A 169 -3.14 -10.02 -0.85
C VAL A 169 -4.38 -10.22 0.02
N ILE A 170 -5.52 -10.55 -0.59
CA ILE A 170 -6.78 -10.79 0.12
C ILE A 170 -6.62 -11.96 1.11
N ILE A 171 -6.04 -13.08 0.67
CA ILE A 171 -5.79 -14.25 1.54
C ILE A 171 -4.90 -13.87 2.74
N LEU A 172 -3.82 -13.11 2.49
CA LEU A 172 -2.92 -12.66 3.56
C LEU A 172 -3.65 -11.75 4.55
N ILE A 173 -4.43 -10.77 4.06
CA ILE A 173 -5.23 -9.88 4.90
C ILE A 173 -6.20 -10.69 5.76
N PHE A 174 -6.97 -11.61 5.17
CA PHE A 174 -7.88 -12.49 5.92
C PHE A 174 -7.14 -13.35 6.95
N TYR A 175 -5.98 -13.89 6.61
CA TYR A 175 -5.15 -14.66 7.53
C TYR A 175 -4.71 -13.81 8.74
N PHE A 176 -4.23 -12.59 8.51
CA PHE A 176 -3.82 -11.68 9.58
C PHE A 176 -5.01 -11.26 10.45
N ILE A 177 -6.14 -10.89 9.85
CA ILE A 177 -7.36 -10.53 10.60
C ILE A 177 -7.85 -11.72 11.43
N ALA A 178 -7.92 -12.94 10.87
CA ALA A 178 -8.37 -14.11 11.60
C ALA A 178 -7.45 -14.50 12.77
N LYS A 179 -6.13 -14.37 12.57
CA LYS A 179 -5.11 -14.74 13.58
C LYS A 179 -5.00 -13.72 14.71
N PHE A 180 -5.03 -12.43 14.39
CA PHE A 180 -4.84 -11.35 15.36
C PHE A 180 -6.16 -10.76 15.88
N GLY A 181 -7.22 -10.74 15.06
CA GLY A 181 -8.55 -10.31 15.46
C GLY A 181 -9.18 -11.19 16.54
N LYS A 182 -8.92 -12.51 16.52
CA LYS A 182 -9.33 -13.41 17.62
C LYS A 182 -8.74 -13.00 18.98
N ARG A 183 -7.51 -12.47 19.02
CA ARG A 183 -6.88 -12.02 20.28
C ARG A 183 -7.49 -10.74 20.82
N LEU A 184 -8.01 -9.86 19.95
CA LEU A 184 -8.73 -8.64 20.34
C LEU A 184 -10.14 -8.96 20.86
N PHE A 185 -10.91 -9.80 20.15
CA PHE A 185 -12.27 -10.16 20.57
C PHE A 185 -12.33 -11.05 21.83
N LEU A 186 -11.29 -11.85 22.11
CA LEU A 186 -11.22 -12.66 23.34
C LEU A 186 -10.84 -11.83 24.58
N LYS A 187 -10.25 -10.64 24.41
CA LYS A 187 -9.85 -9.76 25.52
C LYS A 187 -11.01 -8.89 26.03
N THR A 188 -12.03 -8.63 25.21
CA THR A 188 -13.21 -7.85 25.60
C THR A 188 -14.25 -8.66 26.38
N ARG A 189 -14.02 -9.97 26.58
CA ARG A 189 -14.96 -10.88 27.28
C ARG A 189 -14.54 -11.22 28.71
N SER A 190 -13.47 -10.61 29.21
CA SER A 190 -12.89 -10.88 30.53
C SER A 190 -12.90 -9.68 31.49
N ASP A 191 -13.82 -8.73 31.28
CA ASP A 191 -14.11 -7.65 32.23
C ASP A 191 -15.58 -7.73 32.66
#